data_AF-A0A9P5GYP8-F1
#
_entry.id   AF-A0A9P5GYP8-F1
#
_cell.length_a   1.000
_cell.length_b   1.000
_cell.length_c   1.000
_cell.angle_alpha   90.00
_cell.angle_beta   90.00
_cell.angle_gamma   90.00
#
_symmetry.space_group_name_H-M   'P 1'
#
loop_
_entity.id
_entity.type
_entity.pdbx_description
1 polymer ?
#
loop_
_entity_poly.entity_id
_entity_poly.type
_entity_poly.pdbx_seq_one_letter_code
_entity_poly.pdbx_strand_id
1 'polypeptide(L)'
;MAGRGPFVTLDSDLDVPRHIVDAARLSSEFDDWPKANVGPHVLSIPTLHVHGTRDPGLEQHRTLLHKFCEPGTTKLIEWDGGHRIPIKPHDVEAVVNGILELAEWASG
;
A
#
# COMPACT_ATOMS: atom_id res chain seq x y z
N MET A 1 -3.21 -6.43 13.74
CA MET A 1 -3.78 -5.10 13.41
C MET A 1 -5.27 -5.28 13.17
N ALA A 2 -6.09 -4.29 13.51
CA ALA A 2 -7.54 -4.36 13.27
C ALA A 2 -7.84 -4.28 11.77
N GLY A 3 -8.92 -4.93 11.33
CA GLY A 3 -9.33 -4.93 9.92
C GLY A 3 -9.69 -3.55 9.40
N ARG A 4 -9.84 -3.45 8.07
CA ARG A 4 -10.15 -2.22 7.37
C ARG A 4 -11.61 -1.81 7.62
N GLY A 5 -11.82 -0.80 8.45
CA GLY A 5 -13.12 -0.11 8.54
C GLY A 5 -13.39 0.72 7.28
N PRO A 6 -14.66 1.01 6.95
CA PRO A 6 -14.99 1.86 5.81
C PRO A 6 -14.44 3.27 6.05
N PHE A 7 -14.03 3.94 4.98
CA PHE A 7 -13.81 5.39 5.04
C PHE A 7 -15.15 6.08 5.29
N VAL A 8 -15.16 7.06 6.17
CA VAL A 8 -16.34 7.87 6.50
C VAL A 8 -16.03 9.35 6.33
N THR A 9 -16.99 10.12 5.83
CA THR A 9 -16.92 11.58 5.83
C THR A 9 -17.59 12.08 7.10
N LEU A 10 -16.85 12.82 7.94
CA LEU A 10 -17.37 13.40 9.18
C LEU A 10 -17.82 14.86 9.00
N ASP A 11 -17.44 15.49 7.89
CA ASP A 11 -17.80 16.86 7.55
C ASP A 11 -18.96 16.85 6.54
N SER A 12 -20.11 17.41 6.94
CA SER A 12 -21.32 17.47 6.12
C SER A 12 -21.23 18.47 4.97
N ASP A 13 -20.28 19.39 5.02
CA ASP A 13 -20.16 20.49 4.05
C ASP A 13 -19.25 20.11 2.87
N LEU A 14 -18.60 18.95 2.93
CA LEU A 14 -17.80 18.41 1.84
C LEU A 14 -18.64 17.52 0.92
N ASP A 15 -18.45 17.68 -0.39
CA ASP A 15 -18.93 16.70 -1.36
C ASP A 15 -18.36 15.33 -1.00
N VAL A 16 -19.23 14.34 -0.84
CA VAL A 16 -18.84 12.97 -0.48
C VAL A 16 -17.94 12.43 -1.60
N PRO A 17 -16.65 12.13 -1.32
CA PRO A 17 -15.78 11.55 -2.32
C PRO A 17 -16.35 10.24 -2.84
N ARG A 18 -16.21 9.99 -4.15
CA ARG A 18 -16.75 8.79 -4.84
C ARG A 18 -16.36 7.45 -4.21
N HIS A 19 -15.31 7.45 -3.39
CA HIS A 19 -14.66 6.31 -2.75
C HIS A 19 -15.12 6.08 -1.30
N ILE A 20 -16.00 6.92 -0.78
CA ILE A 20 -16.65 6.69 0.52
C ILE A 20 -17.72 5.61 0.35
N VAL A 21 -17.75 4.67 1.28
CA VAL A 21 -18.69 3.54 1.26
C VAL A 21 -20.06 4.08 1.66
N ASP A 22 -21.02 4.01 0.74
CA ASP A 22 -22.43 4.29 1.03
C ASP A 22 -23.00 3.19 1.94
N ALA A 23 -23.88 3.53 2.88
CA ALA A 23 -24.58 2.56 3.72
C ALA A 23 -25.38 1.52 2.91
N ALA A 24 -25.72 1.82 1.65
CA ALA A 24 -26.35 0.89 0.71
C ALA A 24 -25.37 -0.14 0.10
N ARG A 25 -24.05 0.01 0.26
CA ARG A 25 -23.06 -0.94 -0.27
C ARG A 25 -22.82 -2.09 0.71
N LEU A 26 -22.85 -3.31 0.18
CA LEU A 26 -22.58 -4.55 0.91
C LEU A 26 -21.08 -4.79 1.18
N SER A 27 -20.20 -4.04 0.50
CA SER A 27 -18.75 -4.19 0.60
C SER A 27 -18.03 -2.83 0.66
N SER A 28 -16.90 -2.80 1.37
CA SER A 28 -15.95 -1.68 1.38
C SER A 28 -14.80 -1.86 0.35
N GLU A 29 -14.94 -2.83 -0.54
CA GLU A 29 -14.01 -3.05 -1.64
C GLU A 29 -14.12 -1.94 -2.67
N PHE A 30 -13.01 -1.66 -3.36
CA PHE A 30 -12.98 -0.73 -4.49
C PHE A 30 -13.10 -1.51 -5.78
N ASP A 31 -13.99 -1.07 -6.67
CA ASP A 31 -14.28 -1.73 -7.93
C ASP A 31 -13.55 -1.04 -9.11
N ASP A 32 -12.99 0.15 -8.86
CA ASP A 32 -12.45 1.07 -9.85
C ASP A 32 -10.92 1.20 -9.78
N TRP A 33 -10.23 0.14 -9.34
CA TRP A 33 -8.78 0.08 -9.37
C TRP A 33 -8.25 0.47 -10.76
N PRO A 34 -7.17 1.25 -10.84
CA PRO A 34 -6.56 1.57 -12.12
C PRO A 34 -6.20 0.28 -12.88
N LYS A 35 -6.32 0.32 -14.21
CA LYS A 35 -6.00 -0.85 -15.05
C LYS A 35 -4.48 -1.06 -15.20
N ALA A 36 -3.72 0.03 -15.11
CA ALA A 36 -2.26 0.05 -15.22
C ALA A 36 -1.69 1.21 -14.40
N ASN A 37 -0.37 1.22 -14.21
CA ASN A 37 0.39 2.33 -13.63
C ASN A 37 0.63 3.45 -14.65
N VAL A 38 -0.44 3.98 -15.23
CA VAL A 38 -0.41 5.10 -16.17
C VAL A 38 -1.41 6.15 -15.75
N GLY A 39 -0.94 7.36 -15.43
CA GLY A 39 -1.81 8.49 -15.09
C GLY A 39 -1.26 9.34 -13.94
N PRO A 40 -2.00 10.39 -13.55
CA PRO A 40 -1.59 11.32 -12.50
C PRO A 40 -1.57 10.69 -11.09
N HIS A 41 -2.13 9.49 -10.91
CA HIS A 41 -2.13 8.76 -9.65
C HIS A 41 -0.84 7.96 -9.39
N VAL A 42 0.06 7.90 -10.37
CA VAL A 42 1.27 7.07 -10.30
C VAL A 42 2.36 7.82 -9.53
N LEU A 43 2.90 7.16 -8.51
CA LEU A 43 4.01 7.61 -7.71
C LEU A 43 5.32 7.35 -8.43
N SER A 44 6.06 8.43 -8.73
CA SER A 44 7.41 8.40 -9.31
C SER A 44 8.53 8.56 -8.27
N ILE A 45 8.18 8.65 -6.98
CA ILE A 45 9.16 8.70 -5.90
C ILE A 45 9.68 7.29 -5.56
N PRO A 46 10.92 7.16 -5.07
CA PRO A 46 11.41 5.93 -4.47
C PRO A 46 10.46 5.40 -3.39
N THR A 47 9.99 4.16 -3.53
CA THR A 47 9.18 3.47 -2.50
C THR A 47 9.81 2.15 -2.08
N LEU A 48 9.67 1.82 -0.80
CA LEU A 48 9.96 0.49 -0.26
C LEU A 48 8.65 -0.17 0.17
N HIS A 49 8.36 -1.32 -0.42
CA HIS A 49 7.22 -2.16 -0.09
C HIS A 49 7.67 -3.33 0.77
N VAL A 50 6.96 -3.58 1.88
CA VAL A 50 7.24 -4.69 2.80
C VAL A 50 5.98 -5.55 2.90
N HIS A 51 6.01 -6.76 2.37
CA HIS A 51 4.85 -7.65 2.27
C HIS A 51 5.01 -8.88 3.15
N GLY A 52 4.03 -9.15 4.02
CA GLY A 52 3.88 -10.45 4.66
C GLY A 52 3.24 -11.44 3.69
N THR A 53 3.90 -12.56 3.39
CA THR A 53 3.39 -13.54 2.41
C THR A 53 2.13 -14.28 2.87
N ARG A 54 1.78 -14.18 4.15
CA ARG A 54 0.54 -14.72 4.74
C ARG A 54 -0.47 -13.62 5.11
N ASP A 55 -0.24 -12.39 4.68
CA ASP A 55 -1.19 -11.30 4.91
C ASP A 55 -2.45 -11.51 4.05
N PRO A 56 -3.66 -11.55 4.63
CA PRO A 56 -4.90 -11.62 3.86
C PRO A 56 -5.07 -10.46 2.86
N GLY A 57 -4.39 -9.33 3.09
CA GLY A 57 -4.36 -8.15 2.23
C GLY A 57 -3.26 -8.14 1.16
N LEU A 58 -2.53 -9.25 0.97
CA LEU A 58 -1.36 -9.30 0.08
C LEU A 58 -1.66 -8.86 -1.36
N GLU A 59 -2.81 -9.23 -1.90
CA GLU A 59 -3.20 -8.86 -3.27
C GLU A 59 -3.46 -7.35 -3.42
N GLN A 60 -4.00 -6.71 -2.38
CA GLN A 60 -4.13 -5.24 -2.34
C GLN A 60 -2.75 -4.58 -2.26
N HIS A 61 -1.82 -5.13 -1.48
CA HIS A 61 -0.44 -4.64 -1.42
C HIS A 61 0.28 -4.77 -2.79
N ARG A 62 0.11 -5.89 -3.48
CA ARG A 62 0.60 -6.10 -4.85
C ARG A 62 -0.05 -5.14 -5.85
N THR A 63 -1.34 -4.88 -5.71
CA THR A 63 -2.05 -3.90 -6.54
C THR A 63 -1.49 -2.50 -6.34
N LEU A 64 -1.22 -2.10 -5.11
CA LEU A 64 -0.57 -0.82 -4.81
C LEU A 64 0.80 -0.72 -5.50
N LEU A 65 1.65 -1.74 -5.31
CA LEU A 65 2.97 -1.79 -5.92
C LEU A 65 2.92 -1.72 -7.46
N HIS A 66 2.09 -2.53 -8.10
CA HIS A 66 2.11 -2.66 -9.56
C HIS A 66 1.30 -1.61 -10.32
N LYS A 67 0.30 -0.99 -9.68
CA LYS A 67 -0.64 -0.09 -10.38
C LYS A 67 -0.54 1.37 -9.96
N PHE A 68 0.12 1.66 -8.85
CA PHE A 68 0.27 3.02 -8.33
C PHE A 68 1.72 3.49 -8.27
N CYS A 69 2.70 2.66 -8.63
CA CYS A 69 4.10 3.07 -8.66
C CYS A 69 4.69 2.94 -10.08
N GLU A 70 5.56 3.88 -10.42
CA GLU A 70 6.29 3.89 -11.68
C GLU A 70 7.29 2.70 -11.74
N PRO A 71 7.48 2.05 -12.90
CA PRO A 71 8.47 1.00 -13.02
C PRO A 71 9.88 1.53 -12.71
N GLY A 72 10.61 0.82 -11.86
CA GLY A 72 11.96 1.22 -11.45
C GLY A 72 12.00 2.17 -10.26
N THR A 73 10.85 2.63 -9.74
CA THR A 73 10.80 3.47 -8.51
C THR A 73 10.54 2.67 -7.24
N THR A 74 10.43 1.34 -7.33
CA THR A 74 10.02 0.47 -6.21
C THR A 74 11.08 -0.55 -5.81
N LYS A 75 11.24 -0.80 -4.51
CA LYS A 75 11.88 -1.99 -3.94
C LYS A 75 10.86 -2.83 -3.18
N LEU A 76 11.00 -4.16 -3.21
CA LEU A 76 10.12 -5.10 -2.51
C LEU A 76 10.91 -6.01 -1.56
N ILE A 77 10.44 -6.10 -0.32
CA ILE A 77 10.87 -7.07 0.67
C ILE A 77 9.67 -7.94 1.04
N GLU A 78 9.79 -9.25 0.85
CA GLU A 78 8.79 -10.22 1.30
C GLU A 78 9.31 -11.01 2.49
N TRP A 79 8.44 -11.28 3.47
CA TRP A 79 8.77 -12.07 4.66
C TRP A 79 7.63 -13.01 5.06
N ASP A 80 7.95 -14.07 5.78
CA ASP A 80 6.97 -15.07 6.24
C ASP A 80 6.14 -14.57 7.44
N GLY A 81 5.31 -13.56 7.19
CA GLY A 81 4.44 -12.91 8.17
C GLY A 81 2.99 -12.77 7.69
N GLY A 82 2.07 -12.76 8.64
CA GLY A 82 0.68 -12.35 8.41
C GLY A 82 0.51 -10.83 8.51
N HIS A 83 -0.69 -10.38 8.90
CA HIS A 83 -1.03 -8.96 9.04
C HIS A 83 -0.41 -8.30 10.29
N ARG A 84 0.92 -8.13 10.26
CA ARG A 84 1.78 -7.60 11.33
C ARG A 84 3.07 -7.03 10.74
N ILE A 85 3.84 -6.33 11.58
CA ILE A 85 5.19 -5.88 11.24
C ILE A 85 6.24 -7.00 11.47
N PRO A 86 7.35 -7.01 10.71
CA PRO A 86 8.54 -7.82 11.00
C PRO A 86 9.05 -7.61 12.42
N ILE A 87 9.38 -8.71 13.11
CA ILE A 87 9.96 -8.66 14.47
C ILE A 87 11.15 -9.60 14.66
N LYS A 88 11.36 -10.56 13.76
CA LYS A 88 12.53 -11.43 13.85
C LYS A 88 13.75 -10.62 13.40
N PRO A 89 14.91 -10.77 14.04
CA PRO A 89 16.08 -9.95 13.75
C PRO A 89 16.44 -9.87 12.26
N HIS A 90 16.44 -11.00 11.54
CA HIS A 90 16.77 -11.02 10.12
C HIS A 90 15.75 -10.27 9.24
N ASP A 91 14.46 -10.39 9.53
CA ASP A 91 13.42 -9.68 8.77
C ASP A 91 13.48 -8.17 9.05
N VAL A 92 13.76 -7.80 10.31
CA VAL A 92 13.95 -6.40 10.71
C VAL A 92 15.19 -5.82 10.03
N GLU A 93 16.30 -6.55 10.03
CA GLU A 93 17.55 -6.14 9.37
C GLU A 93 17.36 -5.93 7.87
N ALA A 94 16.64 -6.83 7.18
CA ALA A 94 16.31 -6.67 5.76
C ALA A 94 15.53 -5.36 5.51
N VAL A 95 14.53 -5.05 6.34
CA VAL A 95 13.75 -3.81 6.21
C VAL A 95 14.61 -2.58 6.51
N VAL A 96 15.43 -2.60 7.55
CA VAL A 96 16.32 -1.48 7.90
C VAL A 96 17.30 -1.20 6.76
N ASN A 97 17.95 -2.23 6.23
CA ASN A 97 18.86 -2.09 5.10
C ASN A 97 18.14 -1.53 3.86
N GLY A 98 16.93 -2.03 3.56
CA GLY A 98 16.11 -1.49 2.48
C GLY A 98 15.78 0.00 2.66
N ILE A 99 15.48 0.44 3.88
CA ILE A 99 15.21 1.86 4.19
C ILE A 99 16.47 2.71 3.97
N LEU A 100 17.62 2.25 4.45
CA LEU A 100 18.89 2.97 4.29
C LEU A 100 19.27 3.12 2.82
N GLU A 101 19.19 2.04 2.04
CA GLU A 101 19.45 2.09 0.61
C GLU A 101 18.45 2.99 -0.14
N LEU A 102 17.18 3.04 0.30
CA LEU A 102 16.18 3.94 -0.29
C LEU A 102 16.54 5.41 -0.03
N ALA A 103 17.01 5.72 1.18
CA ALA A 103 17.44 7.06 1.57
C ALA A 103 18.66 7.53 0.75
N GLU A 104 19.62 6.65 0.51
CA GLU A 104 20.77 6.92 -0.35
C GLU A 104 20.33 7.18 -1.79
N TRP A 105 19.44 6.37 -2.34
CA TRP A 105 18.91 6.57 -3.70
C TRP A 105 18.15 7.89 -3.84
N ALA A 106 17.30 8.24 -2.87
CA ALA A 106 16.55 9.50 -2.93
C ALA A 106 17.43 10.75 -2.80
N SER A 107 18.69 10.60 -2.35
CA SER A 107 19.63 11.70 -2.15
C SER A 107 20.54 11.95 -3.36
N GLY A 108 20.51 11.08 -4.38
CA GLY A 108 21.32 11.18 -5.61
C GLY A 108 20.51 11.66 -6.81
#